data_AF-A0A3A2I4B2-F1
#
_entry.id   AF-A0A3A2I4B2-F1
#
_cell.length_a   1.000
_cell.length_b   1.000
_cell.length_c   1.000
_cell.angle_alpha   90.00
_cell.angle_beta   90.00
_cell.angle_gamma   90.00
#
_symmetry.space_group_name_H-M   'P 1'
#
loop_
_entity.id
_entity.type
_entity.pdbx_description
1 polymer ?
#
loop_
_entity_poly.entity_id
_entity_poly.type
_entity_poly.pdbx_seq_one_letter_code
_entity_poly.pdbx_strand_id
1 'polypeptide(L)'
;MKSIGKWLAVSVGVFSCSAMSAVNIDLHRDIEPIVVNGEKLGFFINKKSVLALDDGLNQMVVSVGKLVQNQYGEREKFNSKPFIITFESSNADLELLLPTTFTKIEDAKKFDQSPSYILRNKKSGELVENVQAILPDSGGLTRDYEKEVAKYNHKNGFSIGYLAAKDEKGSVNNNSYAVENAKAESNSKSVEMIKYWYEKANSSDRKTFTDLALSNRNSEIKQENNQQSQSLEMMIYWFNETEKSGKKSIATWLINQE
;
A
#
# COMPACT_ATOMS: atom_id res chain seq x y z
N MET A 1 -42.56 61.06 8.10
CA MET A 1 -41.12 60.72 8.19
C MET A 1 -40.97 59.49 9.09
N LYS A 2 -40.10 58.56 8.66
CA LYS A 2 -39.56 57.37 9.37
C LYS A 2 -40.34 56.07 9.24
N SER A 3 -40.01 55.34 8.17
CA SER A 3 -40.17 53.90 7.98
C SER A 3 -39.20 53.13 8.88
N ILE A 4 -39.67 52.10 9.58
CA ILE A 4 -38.83 51.14 10.30
C ILE A 4 -38.96 49.80 9.59
N GLY A 5 -37.95 49.48 8.77
CA GLY A 5 -37.87 48.20 8.06
C GLY A 5 -37.43 47.09 9.01
N LYS A 6 -38.24 46.04 9.14
CA LYS A 6 -37.86 44.79 9.82
C LYS A 6 -37.10 43.93 8.82
N TRP A 7 -35.80 43.75 9.04
CA TRP A 7 -35.00 42.78 8.29
C TRP A 7 -35.12 41.41 8.96
N LEU A 8 -35.72 40.46 8.24
CA LEU A 8 -35.71 39.03 8.57
C LEU A 8 -34.38 38.45 8.09
N ALA A 9 -33.50 38.07 9.03
CA ALA A 9 -32.31 37.30 8.73
C ALA A 9 -32.70 35.83 8.57
N VAL A 10 -32.77 35.34 7.33
CA VAL A 10 -32.88 33.91 7.03
C VAL A 10 -31.47 33.33 7.11
N SER A 11 -31.17 32.56 8.15
CA SER A 11 -29.91 31.82 8.23
C SER A 11 -29.99 30.61 7.29
N VAL A 12 -29.36 30.71 6.14
CA VAL A 12 -29.13 29.55 5.26
C VAL A 12 -28.09 28.67 5.94
N GLY A 13 -28.53 27.56 6.53
CA GLY A 13 -27.63 26.54 7.03
C GLY A 13 -26.85 25.92 5.87
N VAL A 14 -25.55 26.18 5.82
CA VAL A 14 -24.64 25.54 4.87
C VAL A 14 -24.52 24.08 5.31
N PHE A 15 -25.29 23.19 4.70
CA PHE A 15 -25.01 21.76 4.71
C PHE A 15 -23.71 21.57 3.91
N SER A 16 -22.59 21.49 4.62
CA SER A 16 -21.33 21.02 4.03
C SER A 16 -21.53 19.58 3.58
N CYS A 17 -21.78 19.39 2.28
CA CYS A 17 -21.64 18.09 1.65
C CYS A 17 -20.15 17.72 1.73
N SER A 18 -19.76 16.93 2.72
CA SER A 18 -18.51 16.17 2.63
C SER A 18 -18.69 15.22 1.46
N ALA A 19 -18.17 15.57 0.28
CA ALA A 19 -18.09 14.64 -0.83
C ALA A 19 -17.28 13.44 -0.34
N MET A 20 -17.93 12.30 -0.12
CA MET A 20 -17.25 11.03 0.09
C MET A 20 -16.51 10.74 -1.21
N SER A 21 -15.21 11.00 -1.18
CA SER A 21 -14.31 10.64 -2.25
C SER A 21 -14.07 9.13 -2.16
N ALA A 22 -14.26 8.45 -3.30
CA ALA A 22 -14.24 7.01 -3.38
C ALA A 22 -13.18 6.57 -4.39
N VAL A 23 -12.46 5.51 -4.05
CA VAL A 23 -11.51 4.83 -4.93
C VAL A 23 -12.22 3.65 -5.57
N ASN A 24 -12.41 3.69 -6.88
CA ASN A 24 -12.99 2.58 -7.65
C ASN A 24 -11.87 1.76 -8.28
N ILE A 25 -11.94 0.44 -8.19
CA ILE A 25 -10.92 -0.46 -8.74
C ILE A 25 -11.60 -1.49 -9.63
N ASP A 26 -11.35 -1.38 -10.92
CA ASP A 26 -11.76 -2.38 -11.90
C ASP A 26 -10.74 -3.51 -11.96
N LEU A 27 -11.15 -4.71 -11.56
CA LEU A 27 -10.33 -5.91 -11.62
C LEU A 27 -10.44 -6.55 -12.99
N HIS A 28 -9.30 -6.96 -13.55
CA HIS A 28 -9.27 -7.81 -14.73
C HIS A 28 -10.13 -9.07 -14.51
N ARG A 29 -10.82 -9.53 -15.56
CA ARG A 29 -11.79 -10.66 -15.53
C ARG A 29 -11.29 -11.97 -14.93
N ASP A 30 -9.98 -12.19 -14.96
CA ASP A 30 -9.36 -13.41 -14.44
C ASP A 30 -8.82 -13.20 -13.01
N ILE A 31 -8.97 -12.00 -12.42
CA ILE A 31 -8.55 -11.68 -11.06
C ILE A 31 -9.76 -11.78 -10.13
N GLU A 32 -9.61 -12.59 -9.08
CA GLU A 32 -10.60 -12.83 -8.05
C GLU A 32 -10.13 -12.17 -6.74
N PRO A 33 -10.91 -11.23 -6.17
CA PRO A 33 -10.58 -10.65 -4.89
C PRO A 33 -11.01 -11.59 -3.76
N ILE A 34 -10.19 -11.68 -2.70
CA ILE A 34 -10.35 -12.62 -1.58
C ILE A 34 -10.66 -11.86 -0.29
N VAL A 35 -9.80 -10.90 0.06
CA VAL A 35 -9.92 -10.05 1.25
C VAL A 35 -9.64 -8.61 0.83
N VAL A 36 -10.38 -7.65 1.39
CA VAL A 36 -10.15 -6.23 1.18
C VAL A 36 -10.17 -5.55 2.54
N ASN A 37 -9.15 -4.75 2.82
CA ASN A 37 -8.95 -4.04 4.08
C ASN A 37 -9.18 -4.93 5.33
N GLY A 38 -8.69 -6.18 5.26
CA GLY A 38 -8.79 -7.14 6.36
C GLY A 38 -10.14 -7.84 6.52
N GLU A 39 -11.09 -7.62 5.62
CA GLU A 39 -12.41 -8.27 5.63
C GLU A 39 -12.61 -9.16 4.39
N LYS A 40 -13.14 -10.37 4.59
CA LYS A 40 -13.57 -11.20 3.46
C LYS A 40 -14.72 -10.55 2.71
N LEU A 41 -14.63 -10.54 1.39
CA LEU A 41 -15.73 -10.09 0.56
C LEU A 41 -16.87 -11.12 0.65
N GLY A 42 -18.07 -10.66 1.06
CA GLY A 42 -19.26 -11.50 1.05
C GLY A 42 -19.66 -11.93 -0.38
N PHE A 43 -20.54 -12.94 -0.49
CA PHE A 43 -21.03 -13.50 -1.77
C PHE A 43 -21.77 -12.52 -2.71
N PHE A 44 -21.82 -11.22 -2.39
CA PHE A 44 -22.66 -10.20 -3.06
C PHE A 44 -21.94 -9.35 -4.12
N ILE A 45 -20.72 -9.72 -4.55
CA ILE A 45 -20.09 -9.07 -5.71
C ILE A 45 -20.75 -9.57 -7.00
N ASN A 46 -21.89 -8.95 -7.33
CA ASN A 46 -22.60 -9.11 -8.59
C ASN A 46 -21.72 -8.68 -9.76
N LYS A 47 -21.26 -9.62 -10.61
CA LYS A 47 -20.82 -9.54 -12.05
C LYS A 47 -20.05 -8.31 -12.59
N LYS A 48 -19.85 -7.25 -11.82
CA LYS A 48 -19.07 -6.06 -12.07
C LYS A 48 -17.84 -6.23 -11.19
N SER A 49 -16.70 -6.39 -11.83
CA SER A 49 -15.39 -6.56 -11.21
C SER A 49 -14.89 -5.29 -10.51
N VAL A 50 -15.79 -4.46 -9.94
CA VAL A 50 -15.47 -3.14 -9.38
C VAL A 50 -15.50 -3.21 -7.87
N LEU A 51 -14.38 -2.89 -7.23
CA LEU A 51 -14.29 -2.66 -5.79
C LEU A 51 -14.41 -1.15 -5.54
N ALA A 52 -15.22 -0.75 -4.56
CA ALA A 52 -15.30 0.64 -4.11
C ALA A 52 -14.71 0.71 -2.70
N LEU A 53 -13.65 1.51 -2.54
CA LEU A 53 -12.90 1.69 -1.31
C LEU A 53 -12.89 3.16 -0.90
N ASP A 54 -12.64 3.41 0.38
CA ASP A 54 -12.42 4.77 0.89
C ASP A 54 -11.05 5.30 0.46
N ASP A 55 -10.89 6.62 0.54
CA ASP A 55 -9.60 7.27 0.32
C ASP A 55 -8.56 6.88 1.37
N GLY A 56 -7.29 6.89 0.95
CA GLY A 56 -6.13 6.62 1.80
C GLY A 56 -5.51 5.26 1.54
N LEU A 57 -4.95 4.68 2.60
CA LEU A 57 -4.22 3.42 2.56
C LEU A 57 -5.19 2.25 2.46
N ASN A 58 -5.14 1.56 1.33
CA ASN A 58 -5.99 0.44 0.99
C ASN A 58 -5.17 -0.82 0.75
N GLN A 59 -5.80 -1.97 0.97
CA GLN A 59 -5.19 -3.26 0.79
C GLN A 59 -6.18 -4.28 0.25
N MET A 60 -5.73 -5.08 -0.71
CA MET A 60 -6.51 -6.19 -1.25
C MET A 60 -5.64 -7.44 -1.39
N VAL A 61 -6.24 -8.58 -1.09
CA VAL A 61 -5.71 -9.89 -1.42
C VAL A 61 -6.46 -10.39 -2.63
N VAL A 62 -5.73 -10.73 -3.69
CA VAL A 62 -6.28 -11.20 -4.96
C VAL A 62 -5.63 -12.52 -5.37
N SER A 63 -6.29 -13.24 -6.27
CA SER A 63 -5.71 -14.40 -6.96
C SER A 63 -6.17 -14.42 -8.42
N VAL A 64 -5.47 -15.16 -9.26
CA VAL A 64 -5.90 -15.41 -10.64
C VAL A 64 -6.64 -16.74 -10.71
N GLY A 65 -7.91 -16.71 -11.13
CA GLY A 65 -8.74 -17.88 -11.37
C GLY A 65 -9.12 -17.98 -12.84
N LYS A 66 -8.61 -19.00 -13.55
CA LYS A 66 -8.95 -19.21 -14.97
C LYS A 66 -8.76 -20.65 -15.46
N LEU A 67 -9.34 -20.96 -16.61
CA LEU A 67 -9.07 -22.20 -17.33
C LEU A 67 -7.80 -22.06 -18.18
N VAL A 68 -6.89 -23.01 -18.05
CA VAL A 68 -5.65 -23.11 -18.84
C VAL A 68 -5.54 -24.47 -19.51
N GLN A 69 -4.79 -24.54 -20.60
CA GLN A 69 -4.58 -25.74 -21.39
C GLN A 69 -3.40 -26.55 -20.83
N ASN A 70 -3.62 -27.84 -20.59
CA ASN A 70 -2.57 -28.79 -20.25
C ASN A 70 -1.78 -29.23 -21.50
N GLN A 71 -0.74 -30.04 -21.30
CA GLN A 71 0.11 -30.55 -22.39
C GLN A 71 -0.63 -31.42 -23.43
N TYR A 72 -1.81 -31.93 -23.11
CA TYR A 72 -2.65 -32.77 -23.97
C TYR A 72 -3.74 -31.97 -24.70
N GLY A 73 -3.78 -30.65 -24.51
CA GLY A 73 -4.77 -29.79 -25.15
C GLY A 73 -6.08 -29.65 -24.38
N GLU A 74 -6.24 -30.32 -23.24
CA GLU A 74 -7.43 -30.25 -22.39
C GLU A 74 -7.38 -29.01 -21.49
N ARG A 75 -8.55 -28.52 -21.08
CA ARG A 75 -8.65 -27.35 -20.18
C ARG A 75 -8.81 -27.78 -18.74
N GLU A 76 -7.97 -27.25 -17.85
CA GLU A 76 -8.04 -27.45 -16.40
C GLU A 76 -8.14 -26.11 -15.67
N LYS A 77 -8.68 -26.13 -14.45
CA LYS A 77 -8.77 -24.93 -13.60
C LYS A 77 -7.42 -24.64 -12.97
N PHE A 78 -6.93 -23.42 -13.17
CA PHE A 78 -5.77 -22.86 -12.50
C PHE A 78 -6.22 -21.79 -11.51
N ASN A 79 -5.68 -21.86 -10.29
CA ASN A 79 -5.77 -20.81 -9.28
C ASN A 79 -4.36 -20.44 -8.86
N SER A 80 -4.01 -19.15 -8.89
CA SER A 80 -2.72 -18.70 -8.38
C SER A 80 -2.71 -18.64 -6.85
N LYS A 81 -1.51 -18.51 -6.29
CA LYS A 81 -1.30 -18.11 -4.90
C LYS A 81 -2.00 -16.76 -4.63
N PRO A 82 -2.52 -16.57 -3.41
CA PRO A 82 -3.06 -15.30 -2.98
C PRO A 82 -1.94 -14.28 -2.87
N PHE A 83 -2.23 -13.08 -3.33
CA PHE A 83 -1.27 -12.02 -3.47
C PHE A 83 -1.83 -10.73 -2.89
N ILE A 84 -1.09 -10.12 -1.98
CA ILE A 84 -1.50 -8.91 -1.28
C ILE A 84 -0.92 -7.69 -1.98
N ILE A 85 -1.78 -6.69 -2.18
CA ILE A 85 -1.47 -5.42 -2.83
C ILE A 85 -1.91 -4.32 -1.87
N THR A 86 -0.95 -3.55 -1.37
CA THR A 86 -1.18 -2.37 -0.51
C THR A 86 -0.85 -1.12 -1.31
N PHE A 87 -1.72 -0.13 -1.33
CA PHE A 87 -1.54 1.11 -2.10
C PHE A 87 -2.25 2.27 -1.41
N GLU A 88 -1.85 3.48 -1.73
CA GLU A 88 -2.47 4.70 -1.23
C GLU A 88 -3.06 5.48 -2.41
N SER A 89 -4.32 5.89 -2.28
CA SER A 89 -5.01 6.61 -3.36
C SER A 89 -6.15 7.44 -2.80
N SER A 90 -6.44 8.57 -3.45
CA SER A 90 -7.58 9.42 -3.13
C SER A 90 -8.29 9.82 -4.42
N ASN A 91 -9.62 9.69 -4.42
CA ASN A 91 -10.50 10.06 -5.54
C ASN A 91 -10.06 9.48 -6.89
N ALA A 92 -9.81 8.17 -6.92
CA ALA A 92 -9.14 7.54 -8.05
C ALA A 92 -10.01 6.45 -8.70
N ASP A 93 -10.07 6.47 -10.02
CA ASP A 93 -10.59 5.36 -10.83
C ASP A 93 -9.39 4.53 -11.30
N LEU A 94 -9.20 3.38 -10.68
CA LEU A 94 -8.06 2.47 -10.88
C LEU A 94 -8.48 1.22 -11.64
N GLU A 95 -7.50 0.55 -12.23
CA GLU A 95 -7.66 -0.81 -12.73
C GLU A 95 -6.48 -1.69 -12.34
N LEU A 96 -6.81 -2.94 -11.99
CA LEU A 96 -5.86 -3.98 -11.66
C LEU A 96 -5.78 -4.98 -12.81
N LEU A 97 -4.60 -5.10 -13.41
CA LEU A 97 -4.35 -5.88 -14.62
C LEU A 97 -3.27 -6.94 -14.39
N LEU A 98 -3.26 -7.92 -15.28
CA LEU A 98 -2.15 -8.85 -15.41
C LEU A 98 -1.14 -8.29 -16.42
N PRO A 99 0.17 -8.37 -16.13
CA PRO A 99 1.21 -7.89 -17.05
C PRO A 99 1.27 -8.72 -18.33
N THR A 100 0.89 -9.99 -18.25
CA THR A 100 0.86 -10.90 -19.39
C THR A 100 -0.37 -11.78 -19.34
N THR A 101 -0.92 -12.10 -20.51
CA THR A 101 -1.97 -13.11 -20.64
C THR A 101 -1.34 -14.47 -20.84
N PHE A 102 -1.80 -15.47 -20.11
CA PHE A 102 -1.39 -16.85 -20.28
C PHE A 102 -2.61 -17.77 -20.49
N THR A 103 -2.42 -18.77 -21.36
CA THR A 103 -3.44 -19.77 -21.69
C THR A 103 -2.97 -21.20 -21.44
N LYS A 104 -1.67 -21.42 -21.26
CA LYS A 104 -1.07 -22.74 -20.99
C LYS A 104 -0.69 -22.89 -19.52
N ILE A 105 -0.74 -24.12 -19.02
CA ILE A 105 -0.38 -24.42 -17.62
C ILE A 105 1.08 -24.08 -17.28
N GLU A 106 2.00 -24.19 -18.23
CA GLU A 106 3.42 -23.87 -18.01
C GLU A 106 3.62 -22.39 -17.68
N ASP A 107 2.99 -21.50 -18.42
CA ASP A 107 3.08 -20.06 -18.20
C ASP A 107 2.32 -19.64 -16.95
N ALA A 108 1.21 -20.32 -16.65
CA ALA A 108 0.48 -20.15 -15.38
C ALA A 108 1.36 -20.51 -14.18
N LYS A 109 2.13 -21.62 -14.25
CA LYS A 109 3.08 -22.01 -13.21
C LYS A 109 4.23 -21.01 -13.06
N LYS A 110 4.74 -20.44 -14.15
CA LYS A 110 5.76 -19.37 -14.10
C LYS A 110 5.20 -18.13 -13.41
N PHE A 111 3.98 -17.73 -13.75
CA PHE A 111 3.29 -16.64 -13.05
C PHE A 111 3.16 -16.95 -11.54
N ASP A 112 2.78 -18.18 -11.17
CA ASP A 112 2.60 -18.55 -9.76
C ASP A 112 3.89 -18.60 -8.91
N GLN A 113 5.06 -18.65 -9.56
CA GLN A 113 6.35 -18.56 -8.89
C GLN A 113 6.71 -17.13 -8.50
N SER A 114 6.35 -16.16 -9.34
CA SER A 114 6.64 -14.74 -9.15
C SER A 114 5.48 -13.87 -9.66
N PRO A 115 4.30 -13.95 -9.01
CA PRO A 115 3.11 -13.23 -9.46
C PRO A 115 3.35 -11.72 -9.36
N SER A 116 2.82 -11.00 -10.34
CA SER A 116 2.88 -9.55 -10.39
C SER A 116 1.61 -9.01 -11.02
N TYR A 117 1.20 -7.84 -10.54
CA TYR A 117 0.01 -7.15 -10.99
C TYR A 117 0.34 -5.70 -11.34
N ILE A 118 -0.42 -5.14 -12.27
CA ILE A 118 -0.31 -3.74 -12.66
C ILE A 118 -1.52 -3.02 -12.08
N LEU A 119 -1.28 -2.11 -11.13
CA LEU A 119 -2.28 -1.16 -10.66
C LEU A 119 -2.02 0.17 -11.37
N ARG A 120 -3.02 0.70 -12.08
CA ARG A 120 -2.90 1.98 -12.77
C ARG A 120 -4.17 2.78 -12.74
N ASN A 121 -4.05 4.10 -12.90
CA ASN A 121 -5.20 4.98 -13.06
C ASN A 121 -5.82 4.78 -14.45
N LYS A 122 -7.14 4.57 -14.52
CA LYS A 122 -7.85 4.34 -15.78
C LYS A 122 -7.84 5.54 -16.73
N LYS A 123 -7.84 6.76 -16.16
CA LYS A 123 -7.92 8.00 -16.93
C LYS A 123 -6.55 8.43 -17.43
N SER A 124 -5.56 8.50 -16.54
CA SER A 124 -4.21 8.94 -16.92
C SER A 124 -3.35 7.82 -17.50
N GLY A 125 -3.66 6.56 -17.19
CA GLY A 125 -2.84 5.40 -17.55
C GLY A 125 -1.58 5.25 -16.68
N GLU A 126 -1.36 6.15 -15.73
CA GLU A 126 -0.19 6.15 -14.84
C GLU A 126 -0.24 4.99 -13.86
N LEU A 127 0.92 4.38 -13.63
CA LEU A 127 1.07 3.33 -12.63
C LEU A 127 0.88 3.93 -11.23
N VAL A 128 0.08 3.26 -10.41
CA VAL A 128 -0.10 3.62 -9.00
C VAL A 128 1.01 2.95 -8.21
N GLU A 129 1.70 3.70 -7.35
CA GLU A 129 2.69 3.13 -6.43
C GLU A 129 2.01 2.17 -5.45
N ASN A 130 2.61 1.00 -5.25
CA ASN A 130 2.03 -0.04 -4.43
C ASN A 130 3.10 -1.02 -3.91
N VAL A 131 2.77 -1.69 -2.81
CA VAL A 131 3.55 -2.78 -2.22
C VAL A 131 2.85 -4.09 -2.54
N GLN A 132 3.60 -5.05 -3.06
CA GLN A 132 3.11 -6.31 -3.59
C GLN A 132 3.87 -7.48 -2.98
N ALA A 133 3.15 -8.50 -2.51
CA ALA A 133 3.75 -9.71 -1.97
C ALA A 133 2.84 -10.93 -2.10
N ILE A 134 3.42 -12.14 -2.16
CA ILE A 134 2.67 -13.37 -1.93
C ILE A 134 2.23 -13.39 -0.47
N LEU A 135 0.94 -13.60 -0.20
CA LEU A 135 0.43 -13.67 1.16
C LEU A 135 0.89 -14.99 1.81
N PRO A 136 1.71 -14.94 2.89
CA PRO A 136 2.22 -16.14 3.53
C PRO A 136 1.10 -16.96 4.16
N ASP A 137 1.23 -18.28 4.09
CA ASP A 137 0.34 -19.21 4.77
C ASP A 137 0.54 -19.15 6.30
N SER A 138 -0.55 -19.25 7.05
CA SER A 138 -0.55 -19.29 8.51
C SER A 138 -0.35 -20.70 9.11
N GLY A 139 -0.36 -21.76 8.29
CA GLY A 139 -0.08 -23.15 8.70
C GLY A 139 -1.27 -23.91 9.30
N GLY A 140 -2.50 -23.47 9.01
CA GLY A 140 -3.74 -24.14 9.44
C GLY A 140 -4.24 -25.23 8.49
N LEU A 141 -5.27 -25.99 8.91
CA LEU A 141 -5.92 -27.00 8.05
C LEU A 141 -6.58 -26.37 6.81
N THR A 142 -7.06 -25.14 6.96
CA THR A 142 -7.56 -24.29 5.86
C THR A 142 -6.93 -22.91 6.01
N ARG A 143 -6.84 -22.17 4.91
CA ARG A 143 -6.32 -20.80 4.94
C ARG A 143 -7.33 -19.85 5.55
N ASP A 144 -6.88 -19.07 6.52
CA ASP A 144 -7.65 -17.98 7.10
C ASP A 144 -7.04 -16.65 6.65
N TYR A 145 -7.52 -16.15 5.50
CA TYR A 145 -6.96 -14.98 4.85
C TYR A 145 -7.01 -13.71 5.70
N GLU A 146 -8.01 -13.54 6.56
CA GLU A 146 -8.12 -12.36 7.44
C GLU A 146 -7.02 -12.38 8.51
N LYS A 147 -6.77 -13.56 9.10
CA LYS A 147 -5.68 -13.77 10.06
C LYS A 147 -4.30 -13.65 9.41
N GLU A 148 -4.16 -14.16 8.18
CA GLU A 148 -2.92 -14.05 7.41
C GLU A 148 -2.62 -12.61 7.03
N VAL A 149 -3.64 -11.84 6.62
CA VAL A 149 -3.53 -10.40 6.39
C VAL A 149 -3.18 -9.66 7.67
N ALA A 150 -3.85 -9.94 8.79
CA ALA A 150 -3.51 -9.32 10.07
C ALA A 150 -2.05 -9.61 10.49
N LYS A 151 -1.57 -10.85 10.31
CA LYS A 151 -0.18 -11.22 10.57
C LYS A 151 0.78 -10.52 9.61
N TYR A 152 0.43 -10.41 8.33
CA TYR A 152 1.21 -9.67 7.35
C TYR A 152 1.27 -8.18 7.73
N ASN A 153 0.15 -7.58 8.12
CA ASN A 153 0.04 -6.19 8.52
C ASN A 153 0.87 -5.90 9.77
N HIS A 154 0.76 -6.73 10.81
CA HIS A 154 1.59 -6.64 12.01
C HIS A 154 3.09 -6.78 11.69
N LYS A 155 3.47 -7.66 10.76
CA LYS A 155 4.87 -7.87 10.37
C LYS A 155 5.44 -6.69 9.58
N ASN A 156 4.63 -6.01 8.78
CA ASN A 156 5.05 -4.96 7.85
C ASN A 156 4.58 -3.55 8.27
N GLY A 157 4.09 -3.38 9.50
CA GLY A 157 3.67 -2.08 10.05
C GLY A 157 2.45 -1.45 9.37
N PHE A 158 1.54 -2.25 8.80
CA PHE A 158 0.31 -1.73 8.20
C PHE A 158 -0.83 -1.64 9.23
N SER A 159 -1.35 -0.44 9.46
CA SER A 159 -2.52 -0.20 10.31
C SER A 159 -3.81 -0.21 9.47
N ILE A 160 -4.16 -1.37 8.89
CA ILE A 160 -5.31 -1.54 7.97
C ILE A 160 -6.20 -2.68 8.47
N GLY A 161 -7.50 -2.40 8.61
CA GLY A 161 -8.56 -3.39 8.84
C GLY A 161 -9.07 -3.53 10.28
N TYR A 162 -10.23 -4.16 10.43
CA TYR A 162 -11.02 -4.23 11.67
C TYR A 162 -10.28 -4.85 12.88
N LEU A 163 -9.31 -5.73 12.65
CA LEU A 163 -8.52 -6.34 13.73
C LEU A 163 -7.44 -5.41 14.30
N ALA A 164 -7.00 -4.37 13.57
CA ALA A 164 -6.13 -3.33 14.12
C ALA A 164 -6.84 -2.48 15.20
N ALA A 165 -8.17 -2.38 15.12
CA ALA A 165 -8.99 -1.65 16.09
C ALA A 165 -9.30 -2.43 17.38
N LYS A 166 -8.94 -3.71 17.46
CA LYS A 166 -9.32 -4.58 18.59
C LYS A 166 -8.24 -4.78 19.66
N ASP A 167 -7.02 -4.32 19.39
CA ASP A 167 -5.93 -4.30 20.38
C ASP A 167 -5.97 -3.06 21.29
N GLU A 168 -7.00 -2.21 21.19
CA GLU A 168 -7.25 -1.09 22.10
C GLU A 168 -8.14 -1.46 23.31
N LYS A 169 -7.75 -2.48 24.09
CA LYS A 169 -8.27 -2.62 25.47
C LYS A 169 -7.15 -2.58 26.49
N GLY A 170 -6.70 -1.36 26.77
CA GLY A 170 -5.87 -1.07 27.94
C GLY A 170 -5.33 0.36 28.01
N SER A 171 -6.19 1.31 28.38
CA SER A 171 -5.91 2.45 29.28
C SER A 171 -6.30 3.85 28.77
N VAL A 172 -7.37 4.32 29.40
CA VAL A 172 -7.93 5.66 29.67
C VAL A 172 -7.05 6.90 29.37
N ASN A 173 -7.67 7.82 28.59
CA ASN A 173 -7.58 9.28 28.50
C ASN A 173 -6.23 10.01 28.69
N ASN A 174 -5.82 10.74 27.65
CA ASN A 174 -5.86 12.22 27.64
C ASN A 174 -5.64 12.75 26.22
N ASN A 175 -6.40 13.78 25.83
CA ASN A 175 -6.22 14.53 24.59
C ASN A 175 -4.84 15.22 24.56
N SER A 176 -3.82 14.61 23.94
CA SER A 176 -2.63 15.30 23.40
C SER A 176 -1.65 14.38 22.65
N TYR A 177 -2.10 13.28 22.02
CA TYR A 177 -1.21 12.25 21.44
C TYR A 177 -1.36 12.02 19.92
N ALA A 178 -2.17 12.82 19.22
CA ALA A 178 -2.41 12.63 17.78
C ALA A 178 -1.28 13.17 16.87
N VAL A 179 -0.37 13.99 17.38
CA VAL A 179 0.71 14.61 16.57
C VAL A 179 2.06 13.89 16.75
N GLU A 180 2.28 13.25 17.90
CA GLU A 180 3.55 12.57 18.20
C GLU A 180 3.57 11.12 17.71
N ASN A 181 2.43 10.41 17.76
CA ASN A 181 2.32 9.04 17.25
C ASN A 181 2.39 8.96 15.71
N ALA A 182 1.76 9.90 14.99
CA ALA A 182 1.86 9.98 13.53
C ALA A 182 3.30 10.28 13.07
N LYS A 183 4.06 11.07 13.84
CA LYS A 183 5.48 11.37 13.55
C LYS A 183 6.40 10.22 13.90
N ALA A 184 6.15 9.51 15.00
CA ALA A 184 6.93 8.32 15.36
C ALA A 184 6.72 7.18 14.34
N GLU A 185 5.48 6.99 13.87
CA GLU A 185 5.10 6.00 12.86
C GLU A 185 5.68 6.34 11.48
N SER A 186 5.63 7.62 11.07
CA SER A 186 6.28 8.12 9.84
C SER A 186 7.79 7.94 9.87
N ASN A 187 8.44 8.20 11.01
CA ASN A 187 9.88 7.98 11.17
C ASN A 187 10.23 6.47 11.08
N SER A 188 9.40 5.58 11.63
CA SER A 188 9.62 4.13 11.53
C SER A 188 9.52 3.64 10.07
N LYS A 189 8.48 4.06 9.35
CA LYS A 189 8.27 3.71 7.94
C LYS A 189 9.43 4.17 7.05
N SER A 190 9.88 5.41 7.19
CA SER A 190 11.01 5.91 6.40
C SER A 190 12.32 5.18 6.70
N VAL A 191 12.57 4.84 7.97
CA VAL A 191 13.74 4.04 8.38
C VAL A 191 13.70 2.63 7.78
N GLU A 192 12.53 1.99 7.75
CA GLU A 192 12.33 0.67 7.16
C GLU A 192 12.56 0.67 5.65
N MET A 193 12.03 1.68 4.95
CA MET A 193 12.20 1.81 3.51
C MET A 193 13.66 2.06 3.12
N ILE A 194 14.40 2.85 3.91
CA ILE A 194 15.85 3.04 3.69
C ILE A 194 16.58 1.70 3.81
N LYS A 195 16.27 0.89 4.83
CA LYS A 195 16.90 -0.43 5.01
C LYS A 195 16.59 -1.37 3.84
N TYR A 196 15.34 -1.39 3.39
CA TYR A 196 14.92 -2.18 2.23
C TYR A 196 15.69 -1.81 0.96
N TRP A 197 15.79 -0.52 0.64
CA TRP A 197 16.50 -0.07 -0.55
C TRP A 197 18.02 -0.23 -0.41
N TYR A 198 18.55 -0.15 0.81
CA TYR A 198 19.95 -0.44 1.10
C TYR A 198 20.30 -1.91 0.87
N GLU A 199 19.42 -2.86 1.23
CA GLU A 199 19.61 -4.29 0.94
C GLU A 199 19.61 -4.59 -0.57
N LYS A 200 18.83 -3.83 -1.34
CA LYS A 200 18.75 -3.95 -2.80
C LYS A 200 19.84 -3.20 -3.56
N ALA A 201 20.51 -2.26 -2.91
CA ALA A 201 21.56 -1.45 -3.49
C ALA A 201 22.87 -2.24 -3.68
N ASN A 202 23.59 -1.94 -4.77
CA ASN A 202 24.95 -2.43 -4.93
C ASN A 202 25.90 -1.78 -3.90
N SER A 203 27.14 -2.27 -3.80
CA SER A 203 28.11 -1.79 -2.82
C SER A 203 28.49 -0.30 -3.02
N SER A 204 28.53 0.16 -4.28
CA SER A 204 28.83 1.56 -4.61
C SER A 204 27.72 2.50 -4.13
N ASP A 205 26.47 2.12 -4.34
CA ASP A 205 25.30 2.91 -3.94
C ASP A 205 25.10 2.91 -2.43
N ARG A 206 25.35 1.79 -1.76
CA ARG A 206 25.36 1.71 -0.29
C ARG A 206 26.39 2.67 0.30
N LYS A 207 27.63 2.64 -0.20
CA LYS A 207 28.69 3.54 0.24
C LYS A 207 28.32 5.01 0.01
N THR A 208 27.84 5.32 -1.19
CA THR A 208 27.41 6.67 -1.56
C THR A 208 26.31 7.17 -0.63
N PHE A 209 25.30 6.34 -0.36
CA PHE A 209 24.23 6.69 0.56
C PHE A 209 24.75 6.88 1.99
N THR A 210 25.60 5.99 2.50
CA THR A 210 26.20 6.09 3.83
C THR A 210 26.92 7.42 4.02
N ASP A 211 27.78 7.80 3.06
CA ASP A 211 28.51 9.06 3.11
C ASP A 211 27.58 10.28 3.11
N LEU A 212 26.53 10.25 2.27
CA LEU A 212 25.53 11.31 2.19
C LEU A 212 24.69 11.43 3.46
N ALA A 213 24.21 10.31 4.01
CA ALA A 213 23.36 10.27 5.20
C ALA A 213 24.13 10.73 6.46
N LEU A 214 25.39 10.32 6.61
CA LEU A 214 26.23 10.75 7.74
C LEU A 214 26.57 12.25 7.67
N SER A 215 26.86 12.75 6.47
CA SER A 215 27.14 14.18 6.23
C SER A 215 25.91 15.06 6.44
N ASN A 216 24.70 14.52 6.19
CA ASN A 216 23.43 15.23 6.27
C ASN A 216 22.53 14.79 7.43
N ARG A 217 23.10 14.24 8.51
CA ARG A 217 22.33 13.74 9.68
C ARG A 217 21.37 14.75 10.32
N ASN A 218 21.56 16.04 10.07
CA ASN A 218 20.73 17.14 10.60
C ASN A 218 20.06 17.98 9.50
N SER A 219 20.21 17.61 8.23
CA SER A 219 19.76 18.36 7.05
C SER A 219 19.16 17.41 5.99
N GLU A 220 18.66 17.96 4.90
CA GLU A 220 18.28 17.17 3.72
C GLU A 220 19.49 16.97 2.82
N ILE A 221 19.54 15.84 2.12
CA ILE A 221 20.48 15.59 1.04
C ILE A 221 19.93 16.30 -0.20
N LYS A 222 20.70 17.26 -0.73
CA LYS A 222 20.38 17.88 -2.01
C LYS A 222 20.75 16.92 -3.13
N GLN A 223 19.78 16.56 -3.95
CA GLN A 223 20.02 15.68 -5.10
C GLN A 223 20.83 16.43 -6.17
N GLU A 224 22.02 15.92 -6.48
CA GLU A 224 22.91 16.44 -7.52
C GLU A 224 23.29 15.30 -8.50
N ASN A 225 22.33 14.76 -9.28
CA ASN A 225 22.51 14.20 -10.65
C ASN A 225 21.47 13.15 -11.06
N ASN A 226 21.12 13.16 -12.35
CA ASN A 226 20.18 12.26 -13.04
C ASN A 226 20.79 10.89 -13.47
N GLN A 227 21.82 10.39 -12.78
CA GLN A 227 22.45 9.09 -13.10
C GLN A 227 22.52 8.13 -11.90
N GLN A 228 21.78 8.40 -10.84
CA GLN A 228 21.72 7.52 -9.66
C GLN A 228 20.85 6.29 -9.94
N SER A 229 21.19 5.16 -9.31
CA SER A 229 20.32 3.98 -9.37
C SER A 229 19.01 4.24 -8.62
N GLN A 230 17.95 3.55 -9.02
CA GLN A 230 16.65 3.63 -8.34
C GLN A 230 16.79 3.37 -6.83
N SER A 231 17.63 2.42 -6.41
CA SER A 231 17.85 2.15 -4.99
C SER A 231 18.49 3.33 -4.24
N LEU A 232 19.46 4.03 -4.85
CA LEU A 232 20.08 5.19 -4.24
C LEU A 232 19.11 6.38 -4.16
N GLU A 233 18.36 6.61 -5.25
CA GLU A 233 17.34 7.66 -5.32
C GLU A 233 16.27 7.48 -4.24
N MET A 234 15.76 6.25 -4.09
CA MET A 234 14.74 5.95 -3.08
C MET A 234 15.29 6.09 -1.65
N MET A 235 16.52 5.65 -1.37
CA MET A 235 17.12 5.88 -0.04
C MET A 235 17.26 7.36 0.30
N ILE A 236 17.67 8.20 -0.67
CA ILE A 236 17.76 9.66 -0.49
C ILE A 236 16.38 10.27 -0.24
N TYR A 237 15.37 9.85 -1.02
CA TYR A 237 13.99 10.28 -0.84
C TYR A 237 13.48 9.99 0.58
N TRP A 238 13.54 8.72 1.00
CA TRP A 238 13.08 8.33 2.33
C TRP A 238 13.90 8.99 3.44
N PHE A 239 15.19 9.23 3.24
CA PHE A 239 16.00 9.98 4.19
C PHE A 239 15.52 11.42 4.34
N ASN A 240 15.14 12.09 3.25
CA ASN A 240 14.61 13.46 3.30
C ASN A 240 13.21 13.52 3.94
N GLU A 241 12.38 12.51 3.70
CA GLU A 241 11.07 12.33 4.37
C GLU A 241 11.20 11.92 5.85
N THR A 242 12.42 11.62 6.33
CA THR A 242 12.65 11.27 7.75
C THR A 242 12.93 12.52 8.58
N GLU A 243 12.33 12.60 9.77
CA GLU A 243 12.63 13.70 10.70
C GLU A 243 14.01 13.54 11.34
N LYS A 244 14.49 14.61 11.99
CA LYS A 244 15.84 14.65 12.61
C LYS A 244 16.10 13.49 13.59
N SER A 245 15.09 13.01 14.31
CA SER A 245 15.21 11.86 15.22
C SER A 245 15.45 10.56 14.45
N GLY A 246 14.66 10.28 13.41
CA GLY A 246 14.85 9.11 12.56
C GLY A 246 16.16 9.14 11.77
N LYS A 247 16.60 10.32 11.30
CA LYS A 247 17.92 10.51 10.64
C LYS A 247 19.09 10.09 11.54
N LYS A 248 19.01 10.34 12.85
CA LYS A 248 20.02 9.87 13.82
C LYS A 248 20.00 8.34 13.95
N SER A 249 18.81 7.73 13.99
CA SER A 249 18.67 6.27 14.02
C SER A 249 19.23 5.61 12.76
N ILE A 250 19.02 6.21 11.59
CA ILE A 250 19.60 5.76 10.32
C ILE A 250 21.12 5.87 10.38
N ALA A 251 21.66 7.01 10.82
CA ALA A 251 23.11 7.20 10.97
C ALA A 251 23.75 6.16 11.91
N THR A 252 23.13 5.88 13.07
CA THR A 252 23.59 4.84 13.99
C THR A 252 23.53 3.45 13.37
N TRP A 253 22.46 3.14 12.62
CA TRP A 253 22.35 1.86 11.93
C TRP A 253 23.42 1.69 10.85
N LEU A 254 23.70 2.73 10.06
CA LEU A 254 24.70 2.73 8.98
C LEU A 254 26.13 2.52 9.49
N ILE A 255 26.49 3.13 10.63
CA ILE A 255 27.80 2.92 11.28
C ILE A 255 28.00 1.45 11.67
N ASN A 256 26.91 0.73 11.98
CA ASN A 256 26.96 -0.70 12.31
C ASN A 256 26.89 -1.62 11.07
N GLN A 257 26.90 -1.06 9.85
CA GLN A 257 26.95 -1.83 8.59
C GLN A 257 28.37 -1.98 8.02
N GLU A 258 29.37 -1.30 8.60
CA GLU A 258 30.80 -1.43 8.23
C GLU A 258 31.45 -2.71 8.78
#